data_AF-A0A2A2N8I5-F1
#
_entry.id   AF-A0A2A2N8I5-F1
#
_cell.length_a   1.000
_cell.length_b   1.000
_cell.length_c   1.000
_cell.angle_alpha   90.00
_cell.angle_beta   90.00
_cell.angle_gamma   90.00
#
_symmetry.space_group_name_H-M   'P 1'
#
loop_
_entity.id
_entity.type
_entity.pdbx_description
1 polymer ?
#
loop_
_entity_poly.entity_id
_entity_poly.type
_entity_poly.pdbx_seq_one_letter_code
_entity_poly.pdbx_strand_id
1 'polypeptide(L)'
;MNLLIESVEGGIYLAYNVENQTRSLILNEHKSPLTFASLCEARDHFRGEGYSSAKLVHLNASDEMCGERIRCDMPLEIELSWY
;
A
#
# COMPACT_ATOMS: atom_id res chain seq x y z
N MET A 1 -8.87 10.24 -8.47
CA MET A 1 -7.74 9.94 -7.56
C MET A 1 -7.79 8.47 -7.22
N ASN A 2 -6.65 7.79 -7.15
CA ASN A 2 -6.59 6.36 -6.84
C ASN A 2 -5.86 6.14 -5.51
N LEU A 3 -6.28 5.13 -4.76
CA LEU A 3 -5.67 4.75 -3.51
C LEU A 3 -4.65 3.62 -3.76
N LEU A 4 -3.46 3.75 -3.20
CA LEU A 4 -2.49 2.68 -3.17
C LEU A 4 -2.15 2.35 -1.73
N ILE A 5 -2.33 1.09 -1.36
CA ILE A 5 -1.94 0.53 -0.09
C ILE A 5 -0.64 -0.23 -0.30
N GLU A 6 0.38 0.05 0.49
CA GLU A 6 1.65 -0.66 0.45
C GLU A 6 1.78 -1.52 1.71
N SER A 7 1.95 -2.83 1.54
CA SER A 7 2.29 -3.73 2.63
C SER A 7 3.80 -3.71 2.82
N VAL A 8 4.22 -3.39 4.03
CA VAL A 8 5.62 -3.44 4.44
C VAL A 8 5.84 -4.53 5.49
N GLU A 9 7.09 -4.82 5.80
CA GLU A 9 7.45 -5.80 6.84
C GLU A 9 6.77 -5.48 8.19
N GLY A 10 6.49 -6.53 8.96
CA GLY A 10 5.84 -6.40 10.28
C GLY A 10 4.32 -6.27 10.24
N GLY A 11 3.68 -6.48 9.09
CA GLY A 11 2.20 -6.46 8.97
C GLY A 11 1.62 -5.04 9.00
N ILE A 12 2.41 -4.05 8.59
CA ILE A 12 2.03 -2.65 8.55
C ILE A 12 1.63 -2.28 7.11
N TYR A 13 0.58 -1.48 6.99
CA TYR A 13 0.09 -0.98 5.72
C TYR A 13 0.19 0.53 5.67
N LEU A 14 0.81 1.07 4.61
CA LEU A 14 0.90 2.49 4.32
C LEU A 14 -0.08 2.87 3.21
N ALA A 15 -0.58 4.10 3.22
CA ALA A 15 -1.46 4.59 2.17
C ALA A 15 -0.86 5.75 1.38
N TYR A 16 -1.11 5.74 0.08
CA TYR A 16 -0.63 6.74 -0.87
C TYR A 16 -1.78 7.19 -1.76
N ASN A 17 -1.80 8.48 -2.07
CA ASN A 17 -2.59 9.02 -3.17
C ASN A 17 -1.82 8.82 -4.47
N VAL A 18 -2.53 8.39 -5.50
CA VAL A 18 -1.99 8.28 -6.86
C VAL A 18 -2.78 9.20 -7.79
N GLU A 19 -2.09 10.22 -8.29
CA GLU A 19 -2.60 11.20 -9.24
C GLU A 19 -1.59 11.41 -10.37
N ASN A 20 -2.03 11.32 -11.62
CA ASN A 20 -1.16 11.50 -12.80
C ASN A 20 0.16 10.70 -12.70
N GLN A 21 0.06 9.44 -12.27
CA GLN A 21 1.20 8.52 -12.06
C GLN A 21 2.18 8.92 -10.94
N THR A 22 1.91 10.01 -10.21
CA THR A 22 2.69 10.42 -9.04
C THR A 22 2.09 9.82 -7.78
N ARG A 23 2.93 9.21 -6.94
CA ARG A 23 2.54 8.69 -5.63
C ARG A 23 2.91 9.69 -4.54
N SER A 24 1.98 10.02 -3.67
CA SER A 24 2.21 10.88 -2.50
C SER A 24 1.74 10.17 -1.23
N LEU A 25 2.64 10.08 -0.24
CA LEU A 25 2.35 9.43 1.03
C LEU A 25 1.27 10.21 1.79
N ILE A 26 0.25 9.50 2.27
CA ILE A 26 -0.78 10.08 3.13
C ILE A 26 -0.23 10.14 4.55
N LEU A 27 -0.34 11.32 5.17
CA LEU A 27 0.14 11.58 6.52
C LEU A 27 -1.03 11.76 7.47
N ASN A 28 -0.82 11.43 8.74
CA ASN A 28 -1.74 11.75 9.82
C ASN A 28 -1.61 13.22 10.26
N GLU A 29 -2.42 13.63 11.24
CA GLU A 29 -2.44 14.99 11.80
C GLU A 29 -1.10 15.44 12.40
N HIS A 30 -0.25 14.48 12.80
CA HIS A 30 1.08 14.73 13.34
C HIS A 30 2.18 14.74 12.27
N LYS A 31 1.82 14.80 10.98
CA LYS A 31 2.76 14.74 9.85
C LYS A 31 3.61 13.46 9.81
N SER A 32 3.11 12.39 10.42
CA SER A 32 3.72 11.06 10.36
C SER A 32 2.97 10.19 9.34
N PRO A 33 3.60 9.16 8.75
CA PRO A 33 2.93 8.27 7.81
C PRO A 33 1.64 7.70 8.39
N LEU A 34 0.56 7.76 7.62
CA LEU A 34 -0.70 7.11 7.99
C LEU A 34 -0.52 5.60 7.81
N THR A 35 -0.60 4.87 8.92
CA THR A 35 -0.35 3.43 8.99
C THR A 35 -1.60 2.71 9.47
N PHE A 36 -1.76 1.47 9.01
CA PHE A 36 -2.83 0.58 9.42
C PHE A 36 -2.27 -0.79 9.79
N ALA A 37 -2.91 -1.47 10.73
CA ALA A 37 -2.57 -2.84 11.12
C ALA A 37 -3.26 -3.89 10.23
N SER A 38 -4.21 -3.48 9.39
CA SER A 38 -4.88 -4.38 8.44
C SER A 38 -5.47 -3.64 7.24
N LEU A 39 -5.73 -4.40 6.16
CA LEU A 39 -6.48 -3.91 5.00
C LEU A 39 -7.92 -3.50 5.34
N CYS A 40 -8.56 -4.17 6.30
CA CYS A 40 -9.92 -3.83 6.73
C CYS A 40 -9.95 -2.45 7.38
N GLU A 41 -8.99 -2.16 8.25
CA GLU A 41 -8.85 -0.86 8.91
C GLU A 41 -8.61 0.26 7.88
N ALA A 42 -7.72 0.03 6.91
CA ALA A 42 -7.49 0.96 5.81
C ALA A 42 -8.76 1.19 4.97
N ARG A 43 -9.46 0.13 4.58
CA ARG A 43 -10.72 0.23 3.82
C ARG A 43 -11.75 1.07 4.56
N ASP A 44 -11.95 0.79 5.85
CA ASP A 44 -12.96 1.45 6.65
C ASP A 44 -12.61 2.93 6.88
N HIS A 45 -11.31 3.26 7.00
CA HIS A 45 -10.82 4.63 7.06
C HIS A 45 -11.11 5.43 5.78
N PHE A 46 -10.87 4.85 4.59
CA PHE A 46 -11.08 5.54 3.31
C PHE A 46 -12.51 5.42 2.75
N ARG A 47 -13.42 4.79 3.50
CA ARG A 47 -14.78 4.56 3.05
C ARG A 47 -15.52 5.87 2.87
N GLY A 48 -15.87 6.19 1.62
CA GLY A 48 -16.62 7.40 1.27
C GLY A 48 -15.76 8.58 0.81
N GLU A 49 -14.43 8.42 0.78
CA GLU A 49 -13.47 9.47 0.36
C GLU A 49 -13.40 9.69 -1.16
N GLY A 50 -14.25 9.01 -1.95
CA GLY A 50 -14.40 9.26 -3.39
C GLY A 50 -13.26 8.74 -4.29
N TYR A 51 -12.49 7.76 -3.82
CA TYR A 51 -11.48 7.09 -4.65
C TYR A 51 -12.12 6.32 -5.81
N SER A 52 -11.45 6.35 -6.97
CA SER A 52 -11.91 5.65 -8.18
C SER A 52 -11.45 4.19 -8.24
N SER A 53 -10.34 3.87 -7.58
CA SER A 53 -9.85 2.50 -7.41
C SER A 53 -8.92 2.41 -6.20
N ALA A 54 -8.69 1.19 -5.73
CA ALA A 54 -7.72 0.89 -4.68
C ALA A 54 -6.85 -0.31 -5.10
N LYS A 55 -5.55 -0.25 -4.82
CA LYS A 55 -4.60 -1.33 -5.12
C LYS A 55 -3.72 -1.61 -3.92
N LEU A 56 -3.44 -2.88 -3.66
CA LEU A 56 -2.40 -3.32 -2.73
C LEU A 56 -1.13 -3.61 -3.50
N VAL A 57 -0.01 -3.08 -3.01
CA VAL A 57 1.34 -3.41 -3.45
C VAL A 57 2.05 -4.11 -2.30
N HIS A 58 2.55 -5.31 -2.53
CA HIS A 58 3.43 -6.00 -1.58
C HIS A 58 4.86 -5.84 -2.07
N LEU A 59 5.68 -5.16 -1.26
CA LEU A 59 7.12 -5.12 -1.48
C LEU A 59 7.66 -6.48 -1.04
N ASN A 60 8.09 -7.30 -2.00
CA ASN A 60 8.75 -8.56 -1.68
C ASN A 60 10.01 -8.23 -0.88
N ALA A 61 10.10 -8.76 0.35
CA ALA A 61 11.37 -8.83 1.06
C ALA A 61 12.33 -9.62 0.18
N SER A 62 13.52 -9.09 -0.07
CA SER A 62 14.57 -9.82 -0.77
C SER A 62 14.80 -11.14 -0.04
N ASP A 63 14.52 -12.28 -0.69
CA ASP A 63 14.66 -13.61 -0.10
C ASP A 63 16.15 -14.04 -0.08
N GLU A 64 16.99 -13.23 0.55
CA GLU A 64 18.43 -13.50 0.75
C GLU A 64 18.68 -14.69 1.68
N MET A 65 17.63 -15.29 2.25
CA MET A 65 17.70 -16.43 3.18
C MET A 65 17.74 -17.79 2.48
N CYS A 66 17.43 -17.86 1.18
CA CYS A 66 17.45 -19.11 0.41
C CYS A 66 18.76 -19.35 -0.37
N GLY A 67 19.74 -18.45 -0.28
CA GLY A 67 21.01 -18.55 -1.02
C GLY A 67 20.89 -18.31 -2.53
N GLU A 68 19.68 -18.11 -3.05
CA GLU A 68 19.42 -17.66 -4.41
C GLU A 68 19.07 -16.17 -4.43
N ARG A 69 19.70 -15.43 -5.34
CA ARG A 69 19.32 -14.04 -5.62
C ARG A 69 18.08 -14.04 -6.52
N ILE A 70 16.94 -14.44 -5.98
CA ILE A 70 15.66 -14.24 -6.64
C ILE A 70 15.34 -12.75 -6.53
N ARG A 71 15.86 -11.97 -7.49
CA ARG A 71 15.38 -10.60 -7.70
C ARG A 71 13.96 -10.70 -8.24
N CYS A 72 12.99 -10.61 -7.35
CA CYS A 72 11.63 -10.30 -7.77
C CYS A 72 11.58 -8.79 -8.06
N ASP A 73 12.11 -8.38 -9.22
CA ASP A 73 12.21 -6.96 -9.62
C ASP A 73 10.83 -6.31 -9.88
N MET A 74 9.74 -7.09 -9.82
CA MET A 74 8.37 -6.59 -9.95
C MET A 74 7.63 -6.69 -8.61
N PRO A 75 7.10 -5.57 -8.09
CA PRO A 75 6.23 -5.61 -6.92
C PRO A 75 4.97 -6.43 -7.24
N LEU A 76 4.50 -7.20 -6.26
CA LEU A 76 3.23 -7.91 -6.39
C LEU A 76 2.09 -6.89 -6.21
N GLU A 77 1.26 -6.73 -7.24
CA GLU A 77 0.13 -5.81 -7.24
C GLU A 77 -1.19 -6.57 -7.25
N ILE A 78 -2.14 -6.15 -6.40
CA ILE A 78 -3.48 -6.74 -6.28
C ILE A 78 -4.51 -5.61 -6.31
N GLU A 79 -5.47 -5.67 -7.23
CA GLU A 79 -6.60 -4.74 -7.23
C GLU A 79 -7.55 -5.05 -6.05
N LEU A 80 -7.94 -4.01 -5.31
CA LEU A 80 -8.82 -4.10 -4.16
C LEU A 80 -10.23 -3.69 -4.57
N SER A 81 -11.19 -4.61 -4.47
CA SER A 81 -12.62 -4.35 -4.78
C SER A 81 -13.31 -3.58 -3.65
N TRP A 82 -12.87 -2.35 -3.38
CA TRP A 82 -13.41 -1.51 -2.30
C TRP A 82 -14.48 -0.52 -2.79
N TYR A 83 -14.57 -0.29 -4.10
CA TYR A 83 -15.45 0.69 -4.75
C TYR A 83 -16.04 0.14 -6.05
#